data_AF-A0A485CFB5-F1
#
_entry.id   AF-A0A485CFB5-F1
#
_cell.length_a   1.000
_cell.length_b   1.000
_cell.length_c   1.000
_cell.angle_alpha   90.00
_cell.angle_beta   90.00
_cell.angle_gamma   90.00
#
_symmetry.space_group_name_H-M   'P 1'
#
loop_
_entity.id
_entity.type
_entity.pdbx_description
1 polymer ?
#
loop_
_entity_poly.entity_id
_entity_poly.type
_entity_poly.pdbx_seq_one_letter_code
_entity_poly.pdbx_strand_id
1 'polypeptide(L)' 'MLHQRLLLEAKRSLLYTSMTVSQISDYLGFSDATYFSRFFRRATGFSPRDFREKTSESYRQPAQAM' A
#
# COMPACT_ATOMS: atom_id res chain seq x y z
N MET A 1 0.30 -17.64 -7.96
CA MET A 1 1.70 -17.56 -7.49
C MET A 1 2.29 -16.15 -7.61
N LEU A 2 2.36 -15.53 -8.80
CA LEU A 2 2.94 -14.18 -8.97
C LEU A 2 2.16 -13.06 -8.23
N HIS A 3 0.82 -13.09 -8.29
CA HIS A 3 -0.02 -12.04 -7.71
C HIS A 3 0.12 -11.91 -6.18
N GLN A 4 0.39 -13.02 -5.47
CA GLN A 4 0.51 -13.00 -4.00
C GLN A 4 1.82 -12.34 -3.55
N ARG A 5 2.93 -12.61 -4.25
CA ARG A 5 4.22 -11.95 -3.99
C ARG A 5 4.14 -10.46 -4.32
N LEU A 6 3.54 -10.11 -5.46
CA LEU A 6 3.33 -8.72 -5.87
C LEU A 6 2.49 -7.95 -4.85
N LEU A 7 1.42 -8.57 -4.35
CA LEU A 7 0.57 -8.00 -3.31
C LEU A 7 1.32 -7.79 -1.98
N LEU A 8 2.18 -8.74 -1.59
CA LEU A 8 2.98 -8.62 -0.37
C LEU A 8 3.94 -7.43 -0.46
N GLU A 9 4.66 -7.30 -1.57
CA GLU A 9 5.57 -6.17 -1.80
C GLU A 9 4.81 -4.85 -1.86
N ALA A 10 3.65 -4.79 -2.54
CA ALA A 10 2.80 -3.60 -2.53
C ALA A 10 2.40 -3.16 -1.11
N LYS A 11 1.98 -4.11 -0.26
CA LYS A 11 1.65 -3.82 1.14
C LYS A 11 2.88 -3.31 1.90
N ARG A 12 4.04 -3.95 1.74
CA ARG A 12 5.29 -3.53 2.40
C ARG A 12 5.70 -2.12 1.98
N SER A 13 5.70 -1.82 0.69
CA SER A 13 6.04 -0.49 0.18
C SER A 13 5.05 0.57 0.68
N LEU A 14 3.76 0.24 0.78
CA LEU A 14 2.77 1.18 1.31
C LEU A 14 2.98 1.50 2.79
N LEU A 15 3.48 0.55 3.57
CA LEU A 15 3.65 0.64 5.03
C LEU A 15 5.01 1.18 5.48
N TYR A 16 6.08 0.77 4.80
CA TYR A 16 7.45 0.94 5.29
C TYR A 16 8.29 1.89 4.46
N THR A 17 7.71 2.52 3.43
CA THR A 17 8.40 3.53 2.63
C THR A 17 7.56 4.79 2.47
N SER A 18 8.22 5.89 2.16
CA SER A 18 7.60 7.18 1.82
C SER A 18 7.19 7.29 0.35
N MET A 19 7.32 6.20 -0.44
CA MET A 19 7.03 6.22 -1.87
C MET A 19 5.58 6.62 -2.14
N THR A 20 5.35 7.44 -3.16
CA THR A 20 3.99 7.74 -3.62
C THR A 20 3.37 6.49 -4.27
N VAL A 21 2.04 6.47 -4.40
CA VAL A 21 1.34 5.38 -5.09
C VAL A 21 1.86 5.18 -6.52
N SER A 22 2.23 6.27 -7.21
CA SER A 22 2.84 6.19 -8.55
C SER A 22 4.22 5.55 -8.51
N GLN A 23 5.08 5.95 -7.58
CA GLN A 23 6.41 5.35 -7.45
C GLN A 23 6.34 3.85 -7.11
N ILE A 24 5.36 3.44 -6.28
CA ILE A 24 5.13 2.02 -5.97
C ILE A 24 4.65 1.26 -7.20
N SER A 25 3.76 1.87 -7.99
CA SER A 25 3.31 1.30 -9.27
C SER A 25 4.50 1.05 -10.21
N ASP A 26 5.35 2.05 -10.41
CA ASP A 26 6.51 1.97 -11.29
C ASP A 26 7.52 0.93 -10.78
N TYR A 27 7.81 0.93 -9.47
CA TYR A 27 8.70 -0.02 -8.82
C TYR A 27 8.26 -1.48 -8.96
N LEU A 28 6.96 -1.73 -8.94
CA LEU A 28 6.37 -3.06 -9.07
C LEU A 28 6.12 -3.46 -10.54
N GLY A 29 6.50 -2.61 -11.50
CA GLY A 29 6.40 -2.89 -12.93
C GLY A 29 4.98 -2.78 -13.52
N PHE A 30 4.09 -2.01 -12.89
CA PHE A 30 2.79 -1.71 -13.47
C PHE A 30 2.91 -0.63 -14.56
N SER A 31 2.04 -0.69 -15.56
CA SER A 31 1.97 0.30 -16.64
C SER A 31 1.65 1.71 -16.14
N ASP A 32 0.82 1.80 -15.11
CA ASP A 32 0.35 3.05 -14.53
C ASP A 32 -0.26 2.84 -13.13
N ALA A 33 -0.32 3.94 -12.37
CA ALA A 33 -0.82 3.95 -11.01
C ALA A 33 -2.32 3.58 -10.89
N THR A 34 -3.11 3.80 -11.95
CA THR A 34 -4.55 3.47 -11.96
C THR A 34 -4.74 1.96 -12.01
N TYR A 35 -3.98 1.27 -12.86
CA TYR A 35 -3.99 -0.18 -12.97
C TYR A 35 -3.49 -0.84 -11.68
N PHE A 36 -2.39 -0.33 -11.10
CA PHE A 36 -1.93 -0.75 -9.78
C PHE A 36 -3.03 -0.59 -8.72
N SER A 37 -3.68 0.57 -8.65
CA SER A 37 -4.72 0.84 -7.66
C SER A 37 -5.92 -0.09 -7.78
N ARG A 38 -6.33 -0.44 -9.02
CA ARG A 38 -7.40 -1.41 -9.28
C ARG A 38 -6.99 -2.83 -8.86
N PHE A 39 -5.78 -3.26 -9.21
CA PHE A 39 -5.22 -4.55 -8.79
C PHE A 39 -5.22 -4.66 -7.26
N PHE A 40 -4.67 -3.65 -6.57
CA PHE A 40 -4.55 -3.64 -5.12
C PHE A 40 -5.92 -3.64 -4.44
N ARG A 41 -6.87 -2.84 -4.93
CA ARG A 41 -8.23 -2.81 -4.40
C ARG A 41 -8.98 -4.12 -4.61
N ARG A 42 -8.82 -4.76 -5.77
CA ARG A 42 -9.42 -6.08 -6.02
C ARG A 42 -8.86 -7.15 -5.08
N ALA A 43 -7.59 -7.03 -4.69
CA ALA A 43 -6.93 -7.99 -3.81
C ALA A 43 -7.15 -7.74 -2.32
N THR A 44 -7.35 -6.49 -1.90
CA THR A 44 -7.42 -6.11 -0.46
C THR A 44 -8.78 -5.55 -0.02
N GLY A 45 -9.62 -5.12 -0.95
CA GLY A 45 -10.85 -4.37 -0.68
C GLY A 45 -10.64 -2.85 -0.49
N PHE A 46 -9.40 -2.38 -0.37
CA PHE A 46 -9.08 -0.97 -0.06
C PHE A 46 -8.26 -0.32 -1.17
N SER A 47 -8.35 1.01 -1.33
CA SER A 47 -7.38 1.70 -2.18
C SER A 47 -5.99 1.70 -1.52
N PRO A 48 -4.89 1.84 -2.29
CA PRO A 48 -3.55 1.95 -1.72
C PRO A 48 -3.43 3.08 -0.68
N ARG A 49 -4.12 4.20 -0.93
CA ARG A 49 -4.15 5.35 -0.02
C ARG A 49 -4.89 5.04 1.28
N ASP A 50 -6.10 4.48 1.19
CA ASP A 50 -6.87 4.11 2.38
C ASP A 50 -6.12 3.08 3.24
N PHE A 51 -5.42 2.16 2.60
CA PHE A 51 -4.61 1.15 3.28
C PHE A 51 -3.45 1.77 4.07
N ARG A 52 -2.77 2.77 3.48
CA ARG A 52 -1.71 3.54 4.15
C ARG A 52 -2.26 4.35 5.33
N GLU A 53 -3.38 5.04 5.14
CA GLU A 53 -3.99 5.88 6.17
C GLU A 53 -4.51 5.05 7.35
N LYS A 54 -5.24 3.95 7.12
CA LYS A 54 -5.75 3.05 8.18
C LYS A 54 -4.65 2.47 9.06
N THR A 55 -3.48 2.20 8.48
CA THR A 55 -2.36 1.69 9.27
C THR A 55 -1.75 2.78 10.11
N SER A 56 -1.63 4.02 9.60
CA SER A 56 -1.19 5.16 10.41
C SER A 56 -2.14 5.47 11.58
N GLU A 57 -3.46 5.28 11.41
CA GLU A 57 -4.45 5.46 12.47
C GLU A 57 -4.28 4.43 13.60
N SER A 58 -3.92 3.18 13.25
CA SER A 58 -3.64 2.11 14.23
C SER A 58 -2.36 2.38 15.05
N TYR A 59 -1.50 3.30 14.60
CA TYR A 59 -0.33 3.79 15.34
C TYR A 59 -0.53 5.20 15.94
N ARG A 60 -1.73 5.81 15.82
CA ARG A 60 -1.97 7.20 16.24
C ARG A 60 -2.27 7.38 17.74
N GLN A 61 -2.45 6.34 18.55
CA GLN A 61 -2.45 6.41 20.04
C GLN A 61 -2.44 4.98 20.65
N PRO A 62 -1.70 4.69 21.76
CA PRO A 62 -1.24 5.60 22.81
C PRO A 62 0.30 5.58 23.01
N ALA A 63 0.99 6.61 22.51
CA ALA A 63 2.39 6.91 22.89
C ALA A 63 2.52 8.26 23.63
N GLN A 64 1.42 8.79 24.18
CA GLN A 64 1.40 10.00 25.01
C GLN A 64 1.16 9.71 26.51
N ALA A 65 1.38 8.47 26.94
CA ALA A 65 1.37 8.09 28.35
C ALA A 65 2.68 7.37 28.70
N MET A 66 3.77 8.14 28.75
CA MET A 66 5.00 7.82 29.48
C MET A 66 5.72 9.13 29.80
#